data_AF-A0AB38UNX0-F1
#
_entry.id   AF-A0AB38UNX0-F1
#
_cell.length_a   1.000
_cell.length_b   1.000
_cell.length_c   1.000
_cell.angle_alpha   90.00
_cell.angle_beta   90.00
_cell.angle_gamma   90.00
#
_symmetry.space_group_name_H-M   'P 1'
#
loop_
_entity.id
_entity.type
_entity.pdbx_description
1 polymer ?
#
loop_
_entity_poly.entity_id
_entity_poly.type
_entity_poly.pdbx_seq_one_letter_code
_entity_poly.pdbx_strand_id
1 'polypeptide(L)'
;MKVRRIELLRAGWGAVLLTAPTVVLNRIHGVHVDRKAVVVTRVLGARHLVQALASGLDPSPVMLAAGVWVDTVHSLTAFGLAALDRRRIRGGVADGLVAAVWAGLGWHHLYTTRGTRPA
;
A
#
# COMPACT_ATOMS: atom_id res chain seq x y z
N MET A 1 -15.36 -6.79 -18.17
CA MET A 1 -14.55 -6.80 -16.93
C MET A 1 -14.67 -5.43 -16.27
N LYS A 2 -15.18 -5.33 -15.03
CA LYS A 2 -15.29 -4.03 -14.34
C LYS A 2 -14.04 -3.81 -13.49
N VAL A 3 -13.09 -3.04 -13.99
CA VAL A 3 -11.89 -2.66 -13.24
C VAL A 3 -12.29 -1.61 -12.19
N ARG A 4 -11.88 -1.85 -10.94
CA ARG A 4 -12.28 -1.01 -9.80
C ARG A 4 -11.35 0.20 -9.68
N ARG A 5 -11.90 1.41 -9.48
CA ARG A 5 -11.12 2.68 -9.44
C ARG A 5 -9.98 2.65 -8.42
N ILE A 6 -10.21 2.04 -7.26
CA ILE A 6 -9.19 1.86 -6.21
C ILE A 6 -7.99 1.06 -6.70
N GLU A 7 -8.20 0.04 -7.54
CA GLU A 7 -7.11 -0.78 -8.08
C GLU A 7 -6.35 -0.06 -9.20
N LEU A 8 -7.01 0.83 -9.95
CA LEU A 8 -6.31 1.71 -10.89
C LEU A 8 -5.38 2.68 -10.17
N LEU A 9 -5.84 3.28 -9.07
CA LEU A 9 -5.01 4.13 -8.22
C LEU A 9 -3.85 3.34 -7.61
N ARG A 10 -4.12 2.11 -7.13
CA ARG A 10 -3.10 1.22 -6.55
C ARG A 10 -2.06 0.84 -7.60
N ALA A 11 -2.50 0.51 -8.81
CA ALA A 11 -1.62 0.19 -9.91
C ALA A 11 -0.74 1.38 -10.32
N GLY A 12 -1.34 2.57 -10.44
CA GLY A 12 -0.60 3.80 -10.77
C GLY A 12 0.45 4.14 -9.70
N TRP A 13 0.08 4.09 -8.43
CA TRP A 13 1.01 4.32 -7.33
C TRP A 13 2.12 3.26 -7.27
N GLY A 14 1.75 1.98 -7.42
CA GLY A 14 2.70 0.88 -7.48
C GLY A 14 3.72 1.02 -8.61
N ALA A 15 3.27 1.45 -9.79
CA ALA A 15 4.13 1.70 -10.94
C ALA A 15 5.12 2.86 -10.67
N VAL A 16 4.67 3.94 -10.04
CA VAL A 16 5.54 5.08 -9.66
C VAL A 16 6.61 4.63 -8.67
N LEU A 17 6.23 3.87 -7.63
CA LEU A 17 7.19 3.36 -6.63
C LEU A 17 8.19 2.36 -7.23
N LEU A 18 7.76 1.55 -8.19
CA LEU A 18 8.61 0.56 -8.85
C LEU A 18 9.61 1.20 -9.82
N THR A 19 9.16 2.17 -10.62
CA THR A 19 9.96 2.76 -11.71
C THR A 19 10.73 4.02 -11.30
N ALA A 20 10.17 4.84 -10.40
CA ALA A 20 10.73 6.12 -9.97
C ALA A 20 10.93 6.23 -8.42
N PRO A 21 11.49 5.22 -7.74
CA PRO A 21 11.62 5.20 -6.28
C PRO A 21 12.43 6.38 -5.74
N THR A 22 13.53 6.76 -6.39
CA THR A 22 14.40 7.85 -5.96
C THR A 22 13.68 9.20 -6.01
N VAL A 23 12.81 9.41 -7.01
CA VAL A 23 12.01 10.64 -7.13
C VAL A 23 11.05 10.75 -5.95
N VAL A 24 10.37 9.66 -5.60
CA VAL A 24 9.45 9.62 -4.46
C VAL A 24 10.21 9.86 -3.16
N LEU A 25 11.31 9.14 -2.93
CA LEU A 25 12.11 9.27 -1.71
C LEU A 25 12.69 10.68 -1.54
N ASN A 26 13.14 11.32 -2.61
CA ASN A 26 13.66 12.69 -2.58
C ASN A 26 12.60 13.75 -2.23
N ARG A 27 11.31 13.45 -2.43
CA ARG A 27 10.21 14.34 -2.01
C ARG A 27 9.91 14.23 -0.52
N ILE A 28 10.34 13.17 0.15
CA ILE A 28 10.16 12.99 1.60
C ILE A 28 11.37 13.59 2.31
N HIS A 29 11.22 14.81 2.81
CA HIS A 29 12.30 15.51 3.50
C HIS A 29 12.87 14.70 4.66
N GLY A 30 14.19 14.51 4.72
CA GLY A 30 14.90 13.80 5.79
C GLY A 30 14.76 12.28 5.78
N VAL A 31 14.38 11.70 4.64
CA VAL A 31 14.71 10.31 4.33
C VAL A 31 16.12 10.25 3.75
N HIS A 32 16.95 9.36 4.28
CA HIS A 32 18.25 9.07 3.68
C HIS A 32 18.08 8.07 2.52
N VAL A 33 18.35 8.53 1.30
CA VAL A 33 18.16 7.71 0.09
C VAL A 33 19.38 6.83 -0.12
N ASP A 34 19.36 5.64 0.50
CA ASP A 34 20.36 4.59 0.28
C ASP A 34 19.82 3.48 -0.66
N ARG A 35 20.71 2.56 -1.07
CA ARG A 35 20.32 1.44 -1.94
C ARG A 35 19.23 0.58 -1.32
N LYS A 36 19.19 0.44 0.02
CA LYS A 36 18.19 -0.36 0.72
C LYS A 36 16.81 0.31 0.63
N ALA A 37 16.73 1.62 0.84
CA ALA A 37 15.51 2.42 0.71
C ALA A 37 14.92 2.26 -0.69
N VAL A 38 15.74 2.38 -1.73
CA VAL A 38 15.31 2.17 -3.13
C VAL A 38 14.74 0.77 -3.35
N VAL A 39 15.41 -0.29 -2.86
CA VAL A 39 14.92 -1.67 -2.98
C VAL A 39 13.60 -1.85 -2.24
N VAL A 40 13.48 -1.36 -1.00
CA VAL A 40 12.25 -1.43 -0.21
C VAL A 40 11.09 -0.73 -0.92
N THR A 41 11.31 0.49 -1.44
CA THR A 41 10.30 1.24 -2.20
C THR A 41 9.86 0.50 -3.47
N ARG A 42 10.78 -0.15 -4.18
CA ARG A 42 10.44 -0.97 -5.35
C ARG A 42 9.62 -2.21 -4.98
N VAL A 43 9.98 -2.90 -3.90
CA VAL A 43 9.23 -4.06 -3.40
C VAL A 43 7.82 -3.65 -2.99
N LEU A 44 7.67 -2.50 -2.33
CA LEU A 44 6.37 -1.91 -2.01
C LEU A 44 5.56 -1.64 -3.29
N GLY A 45 6.20 -1.04 -4.31
CA GLY A 45 5.58 -0.81 -5.61
C GLY A 45 5.09 -2.10 -6.29
N ALA A 46 5.93 -3.13 -6.32
CA ALA A 46 5.57 -4.45 -6.85
C ALA A 46 4.41 -5.08 -6.08
N ARG A 47 4.38 -4.97 -4.75
CA ARG A 47 3.26 -5.44 -3.93
C ARG A 47 1.95 -4.74 -4.30
N HIS A 48 1.95 -3.42 -4.46
CA HIS A 48 0.77 -2.70 -4.91
C HIS A 48 0.28 -3.17 -6.29
N LEU A 49 1.18 -3.44 -7.24
CA LEU A 49 0.82 -3.97 -8.55
C LEU A 49 0.21 -5.37 -8.46
N VAL A 50 0.85 -6.29 -7.73
CA VAL A 50 0.33 -7.66 -7.53
C VAL A 50 -1.06 -7.61 -6.88
N GLN A 51 -1.23 -6.75 -5.87
CA GLN A 51 -2.50 -6.62 -5.15
C GLN A 51 -3.59 -5.98 -6.03
N ALA A 52 -3.23 -5.04 -6.91
CA ALA A 52 -4.12 -4.45 -7.90
C ALA A 52 -4.55 -5.45 -8.98
N LEU A 53 -3.64 -6.31 -9.43
CA LEU A 53 -3.95 -7.40 -10.37
C LEU A 53 -4.87 -8.44 -9.74
N ALA A 54 -4.53 -8.91 -8.53
CA ALA A 54 -5.32 -9.90 -7.80
C ALA A 54 -6.71 -9.36 -7.43
N SER A 55 -6.81 -8.09 -7.01
CA SER A 55 -8.06 -7.47 -6.56
C SER A 55 -8.86 -6.79 -7.68
N GLY A 56 -8.27 -6.59 -8.85
CA GLY A 56 -8.95 -5.97 -10.00
C GLY A 56 -9.81 -6.95 -10.80
N LEU A 57 -9.50 -8.24 -10.72
CA LEU A 57 -10.17 -9.32 -11.45
C LEU A 57 -11.15 -10.05 -10.53
N ASP A 58 -12.38 -9.53 -10.46
CA ASP A 58 -13.52 -10.10 -9.73
C ASP A 58 -13.19 -10.70 -8.35
N PRO A 59 -12.66 -9.91 -7.41
CA PRO A 59 -12.13 -10.42 -6.16
C PRO A 59 -13.22 -10.97 -5.24
N SER A 60 -12.95 -12.12 -4.65
CA SER A 60 -13.75 -12.65 -3.55
C SER A 60 -13.62 -11.72 -2.32
N PRO A 61 -14.65 -11.67 -1.44
CA PRO A 61 -14.57 -10.91 -0.18
C PRO A 61 -13.39 -11.32 0.71
N VAL A 62 -12.98 -12.59 0.64
CA VAL A 62 -11.83 -13.13 1.37
C VAL A 62 -10.54 -12.48 0.89
N MET A 63 -10.37 -12.32 -0.42
CA MET A 63 -9.18 -11.69 -1.00
C MET A 63 -9.08 -10.21 -0.64
N LEU A 64 -10.21 -9.49 -0.62
CA LEU A 64 -10.27 -8.11 -0.15
C LEU A 64 -9.92 -8.00 1.35
N ALA A 65 -10.47 -8.88 2.19
CA ALA A 65 -10.17 -8.90 3.61
C ALA A 65 -8.69 -9.22 3.90
N ALA A 66 -8.11 -10.16 3.15
CA ALA A 66 -6.68 -10.47 3.24
C ALA A 66 -5.82 -9.24 2.88
N GLY A 67 -6.20 -8.51 1.83
CA GLY A 67 -5.53 -7.25 1.46
C GLY A 67 -5.57 -6.20 2.57
N VAL A 68 -6.74 -6.00 3.20
CA VAL A 68 -6.89 -5.08 4.34
C VAL A 68 -6.03 -5.50 5.52
N TRP A 69 -6.02 -6.79 5.87
CA TRP A 69 -5.21 -7.32 6.96
C TRP A 69 -3.72 -7.08 6.72
N VAL A 70 -3.25 -7.42 5.52
CA VAL A 70 -1.85 -7.29 5.11
C VAL A 70 -1.41 -5.82 5.11
N ASP A 71 -2.27 -4.89 4.70
CA ASP A 71 -1.99 -3.45 4.74
C ASP A 71 -2.01 -2.90 6.18
N THR A 72 -2.90 -3.41 7.04
CA THR A 72 -2.98 -3.02 8.46
C THR A 72 -1.75 -3.48 9.25
N VAL A 73 -1.38 -4.76 9.15
CA VAL A 73 -0.19 -5.31 9.82
C VAL A 73 1.08 -4.60 9.35
N HIS A 74 1.16 -4.28 8.05
CA HIS A 74 2.28 -3.54 7.50
C HIS A 74 2.35 -2.12 8.07
N SER A 75 1.23 -1.42 8.17
CA SER A 75 1.14 -0.09 8.79
C SER A 75 1.64 -0.11 10.24
N LEU A 76 1.16 -1.07 11.05
CA LEU A 76 1.59 -1.23 12.44
C LEU A 76 3.09 -1.52 12.56
N THR A 77 3.61 -2.40 11.70
CA THR A 77 5.03 -2.75 11.69
C THR A 77 5.90 -1.55 11.27
N ALA A 78 5.47 -0.79 10.25
CA ALA A 78 6.20 0.39 9.79
C ALA A 78 6.27 1.49 10.86
N PHE A 79 5.16 1.74 11.57
CA PHE A 79 5.17 2.64 12.72
C PHE A 79 6.02 2.11 13.89
N GLY A 80 5.95 0.82 14.18
CA GLY A 80 6.80 0.19 15.19
C GLY A 80 8.29 0.34 14.88
N LEU A 81 8.71 0.07 13.65
CA LEU A 81 10.08 0.27 13.20
C LEU A 81 10.49 1.74 13.23
N ALA A 82 9.59 2.65 12.85
CA ALA A 82 9.84 4.09 12.93
C ALA A 82 10.04 4.58 14.37
N ALA A 83 9.33 3.98 15.34
CA ALA A 83 9.49 4.27 16.76
C ALA A 83 10.82 3.73 17.32
N LEU A 84 11.30 2.60 16.80
CA LEU A 84 12.54 1.94 17.24
C LEU A 84 13.81 2.52 16.59
N ASP A 85 13.75 3.00 15.34
CA ASP A 85 14.88 3.62 14.63
C ASP A 85 14.58 5.07 14.24
N ARG A 86 15.01 6.00 15.11
CA ARG A 86 14.85 7.44 14.88
C ARG A 86 15.57 7.95 13.62
N ARG A 87 16.58 7.24 13.11
CA ARG A 87 17.26 7.64 11.87
C ARG A 87 16.38 7.44 10.63
N ARG A 88 15.40 6.53 10.71
CA ARG A 88 14.49 6.17 9.61
C ARG A 88 13.03 6.57 9.87
N ILE A 89 12.76 7.31 10.95
CA ILE A 89 11.41 7.65 11.41
C ILE A 89 10.53 8.24 10.30
N ARG A 90 11.06 9.18 9.49
CA ARG A 90 10.27 9.84 8.46
C ARG A 90 9.85 8.88 7.34
N GLY A 91 10.75 7.99 6.95
CA GLY A 91 10.46 6.94 5.96
C GLY A 91 9.45 5.95 6.50
N GLY A 92 9.65 5.46 7.73
CA GLY A 92 8.74 4.50 8.35
C GLY A 92 7.34 5.08 8.66
N VAL A 93 7.25 6.36 9.06
CA VAL A 93 5.96 7.04 9.24
C VAL A 93 5.25 7.24 7.90
N ALA A 94 5.96 7.67 6.85
CA ALA A 94 5.36 7.83 5.53
C ALA A 94 4.84 6.50 4.97
N ASP A 95 5.63 5.43 5.09
CA ASP A 95 5.26 4.07 4.71
C ASP A 95 4.04 3.58 5.50
N GLY A 96 4.06 3.76 6.82
CA GLY A 96 2.95 3.40 7.71
C GLY A 96 1.64 4.13 7.37
N LEU A 97 1.71 5.42 7.03
CA LEU A 97 0.55 6.22 6.62
C LEU A 97 -0.01 5.77 5.27
N VAL A 98 0.85 5.53 4.28
CA VAL A 98 0.42 5.01 2.97
C VAL A 98 -0.28 3.66 3.13
N ALA A 99 0.29 2.77 3.94
CA ALA A 99 -0.32 1.47 4.24
C ALA A 99 -1.67 1.62 4.97
N ALA A 100 -1.78 2.55 5.93
CA ALA A 100 -3.04 2.82 6.63
C ALA A 100 -4.15 3.33 5.68
N VAL A 101 -3.80 4.22 4.74
CA VAL A 101 -4.73 4.70 3.71
C VAL A 101 -5.23 3.53 2.85
N TRP A 102 -4.35 2.64 2.43
CA TRP A 102 -4.74 1.44 1.68
C TRP A 102 -5.64 0.49 2.46
N ALA A 103 -5.34 0.27 3.74
CA ALA A 103 -6.19 -0.52 4.62
C ALA A 103 -7.59 0.09 4.74
N GLY A 104 -7.68 1.41 4.97
CA GLY A 104 -8.95 2.14 5.08
C GLY A 104 -9.77 2.10 3.79
N LEU A 105 -9.14 2.35 2.64
CA LEU A 105 -9.81 2.27 1.33
C LEU A 105 -10.29 0.84 1.01
N GLY A 106 -9.47 -0.18 1.33
CA GLY A 106 -9.84 -1.58 1.17
C GLY A 106 -10.99 -2.00 2.10
N TRP A 107 -10.99 -1.51 3.34
CA TRP A 107 -12.06 -1.76 4.31
C TRP A 107 -13.38 -1.15 3.86
N HIS A 108 -13.36 0.12 3.48
CA HIS A 108 -14.53 0.81 2.92
C HIS A 108 -15.11 0.02 1.74
N HIS A 109 -14.25 -0.44 0.85
CA HIS A 109 -14.63 -1.20 -0.34
C HIS A 109 -15.21 -2.60 0.00
N LEU A 110 -14.66 -3.29 0.99
CA LEU A 110 -15.21 -4.57 1.48
C LEU A 110 -16.62 -4.37 2.04
N TYR A 111 -16.84 -3.30 2.81
CA TYR A 111 -18.14 -2.97 3.38
C TYR A 111 -19.18 -2.62 2.32
N THR A 112 -18.85 -1.76 1.36
CA THR A 112 -19.78 -1.40 0.29
C THR A 112 -20.15 -2.60 -0.57
N THR A 113 -19.22 -3.53 -0.79
CA THR A 113 -19.49 -4.76 -1.58
C THR A 113 -20.38 -5.76 -0.84
N ARG A 114 -20.30 -5.81 0.50
CA ARG A 114 -21.21 -6.65 1.31
C ARG A 114 -22.63 -6.09 1.34
N GLY A 115 -22.79 -4.78 1.47
CA GLY A 115 -24.11 -4.13 1.53
C GLY A 115 -24.92 -4.20 0.23
N THR A 116 -24.28 -4.47 -0.91
CA THR A 116 -24.95 -4.54 -2.23
C THR A 116 -25.30 -5.97 -2.69
N ARG A 117 -25.02 -7.01 -1.89
CA ARG A 117 -25.46 -8.39 -2.23
C ARG A 117 -26.93 -8.56 -1.80
N PRO A 118 -27.86 -8.95 -2.69
CA PRO A 118 -29.20 -9.35 -2.26
C PRO A 118 -29.11 -10.57 -1.34
N ALA A 119 -29.96 -10.59 -0.31
CA ALA A 119 -30.08 -11.66 0.68
C ALA A 119 -30.55 -12.98 0.04
#